data_AF-A0A975CYM7-F1
#
_entry.id   AF-A0A975CYM7-F1
#
_cell.length_a   1.000
_cell.length_b   1.000
_cell.length_c   1.000
_cell.angle_alpha   90.00
_cell.angle_beta   90.00
_cell.angle_gamma   90.00
#
_symmetry.space_group_name_H-M   'P 1'
#
loop_
_entity.id
_entity.type
_entity.pdbx_description
1 polymer ?
#
loop_
_entity_poly.entity_id
_entity_poly.type
_entity_poly.pdbx_seq_one_letter_code
_entity_poly.pdbx_strand_id
1 'polypeptide(L)'
;MINYYEELKLDPAASAKDLIEELIRQEVVWHQREINAPEEAAKKQVLINEAKKVFASEASKAQYDQELNAKPIEEKQADPDAERRAQYKYWYDQARSYYQSGTFDLAKTAVEKAMNYAPSDQEDPYFYQLAANIYRTNQDYSTAMSYINKAIVLKGDDATFHLEKGMICDRQYRTIVKNGYGETDPIVRMMREEYKQADIIATGKDNSLRGIILGELARSLYFYSPRNEELAEEIAETAVSFGDGMGHGKEVLNDLAEKRRKAKENEEKRRKDEEERKRKAEQDRLAREQAERERMAKEATEKHRNKLSIILFILSIFGMVGATALALLSGNRIGPFSGIPSWLLIILFVACVGVYNYCAFYRYIDEENWCRFIWLVLSAVFIFFIAAFRGTWATAGITAGLIALAIFVSWLISKKMRVVK
;
A
#
# COMPACT_ATOMS: atom_id res chain seq x y z
N MET A 1 -22.67 53.72 -62.17
CA MET A 1 -23.44 54.92 -62.52
C MET A 1 -23.66 54.93 -64.03
N ILE A 2 -24.86 55.22 -64.54
CA ILE A 2 -25.14 55.29 -66.00
C ILE A 2 -24.58 56.60 -66.54
N ASN A 3 -23.82 56.56 -67.64
CA ASN A 3 -23.32 57.74 -68.33
C ASN A 3 -24.38 58.26 -69.33
N TYR A 4 -25.21 59.21 -68.91
CA TYR A 4 -26.28 59.74 -69.74
C TYR A 4 -25.75 60.56 -70.92
N TYR A 5 -24.53 61.11 -70.85
CA TYR A 5 -23.91 61.80 -71.98
C TYR A 5 -23.66 60.85 -73.15
N GLU A 6 -23.17 59.65 -72.88
CA GLU A 6 -22.93 58.63 -73.90
C GLU A 6 -24.23 57.97 -74.36
N GLU A 7 -25.09 57.57 -73.43
CA GLU A 7 -26.31 56.80 -73.73
C GLU A 7 -27.36 57.61 -74.50
N LEU A 8 -27.45 58.92 -74.25
CA LEU A 8 -28.39 59.84 -74.89
C LEU A 8 -27.71 60.80 -75.88
N LYS A 9 -26.40 60.63 -76.11
CA LYS A 9 -25.58 61.43 -77.03
C LYS A 9 -25.71 62.94 -76.74
N LEU A 10 -25.61 63.30 -75.46
CA LEU A 10 -25.70 64.68 -74.99
C LEU A 10 -24.30 65.29 -74.89
N ASP A 11 -24.20 66.60 -75.10
CA ASP A 11 -22.94 67.34 -74.97
C ASP A 11 -22.61 67.61 -73.48
N PRO A 12 -21.52 67.05 -72.92
CA PRO A 12 -21.14 67.30 -71.52
C PRO A 12 -20.89 68.78 -71.19
N ALA A 13 -20.49 69.58 -72.18
CA ALA A 13 -20.20 71.00 -72.00
C ALA A 13 -21.46 71.89 -71.99
N ALA A 14 -22.63 71.36 -72.38
CA ALA A 14 -23.88 72.11 -72.43
C ALA A 14 -24.40 72.48 -71.03
N SER A 15 -25.14 73.58 -70.91
CA SER A 15 -25.76 73.96 -69.63
C SER A 15 -26.86 72.96 -69.23
N ALA A 16 -27.20 72.86 -67.96
CA ALA A 16 -28.29 72.00 -67.48
C ALA A 16 -29.61 72.33 -68.19
N LYS A 17 -29.83 73.63 -68.48
CA LYS A 17 -30.99 74.09 -69.25
C LYS A 17 -30.98 73.53 -70.68
N ASP A 18 -29.85 73.64 -71.39
CA ASP A 18 -29.74 73.16 -72.77
C ASP A 18 -29.88 71.62 -72.86
N LEU A 19 -29.35 70.91 -71.86
CA LEU A 19 -29.50 69.46 -71.74
C LEU A 19 -30.97 69.06 -71.55
N ILE A 20 -31.73 69.77 -70.71
CA ILE A 20 -33.17 69.53 -70.53
C ILE A 20 -33.95 69.83 -71.81
N GLU A 21 -33.64 70.91 -72.52
CA GLU A 21 -34.28 71.23 -73.79
C GLU A 21 -34.04 70.13 -74.84
N GLU A 22 -32.82 69.59 -74.93
CA GLU A 22 -32.50 68.49 -75.84
C GLU A 22 -33.20 67.18 -75.43
N LEU A 23 -33.27 66.88 -74.13
CA LEU A 23 -33.99 65.72 -73.61
C LEU A 23 -35.49 65.78 -73.90
N ILE A 24 -36.10 66.96 -73.86
CA ILE A 24 -37.51 67.16 -74.25
C ILE A 24 -37.70 66.89 -75.75
N ARG A 25 -36.77 67.33 -76.62
CA ARG A 25 -36.83 67.02 -78.05
C ARG A 25 -36.69 65.53 -78.32
N GLN A 26 -35.73 64.87 -77.66
CA GLN A 26 -35.52 63.44 -77.80
C GLN A 26 -36.73 62.63 -77.30
N GLU A 27 -37.38 63.07 -76.22
CA GLU A 27 -38.60 62.42 -75.71
C GLU A 27 -39.70 62.38 -76.77
N VAL A 28 -39.97 63.51 -77.44
CA VAL A 28 -40.96 63.58 -78.52
C VAL A 28 -40.61 62.63 -79.68
N VAL A 29 -39.33 62.59 -80.07
CA VAL A 29 -38.85 61.70 -81.14
C VAL A 29 -39.02 60.23 -80.76
N TRP A 30 -38.68 59.85 -79.52
CA TRP A 30 -38.80 58.46 -79.07
C TRP A 30 -40.25 58.05 -78.82
N HIS A 31 -41.12 58.96 -78.41
CA HIS A 31 -42.55 58.70 -78.28
C HIS A 31 -43.19 58.42 -79.64
N GLN A 32 -42.80 59.15 -80.70
CA GLN A 32 -43.24 58.86 -82.07
C GLN A 32 -42.70 57.50 -82.59
N ARG A 33 -41.55 57.05 -82.09
CA ARG A 33 -40.93 55.78 -82.50
C ARG A 33 -41.50 54.55 -81.81
N GLU A 34 -42.36 54.70 -80.80
CA GLU A 34 -43.03 53.58 -80.13
C GLU A 34 -43.78 52.67 -81.11
N ILE A 35 -44.35 53.25 -82.18
CA ILE A 35 -45.12 52.52 -83.19
C ILE A 35 -44.24 51.51 -83.95
N ASN A 36 -42.98 51.86 -84.23
CA ASN A 36 -42.09 51.08 -85.10
C ASN A 36 -40.98 50.36 -84.33
N ALA A 37 -40.68 50.78 -83.09
CA ALA A 37 -39.62 50.20 -82.25
C ALA A 37 -40.00 50.34 -80.75
N PRO A 38 -41.03 49.61 -80.27
CA PRO A 38 -41.60 49.82 -78.94
C PRO A 38 -40.62 49.56 -77.79
N GLU A 39 -39.80 48.52 -77.88
CA GLU A 39 -38.86 48.16 -76.81
C GLU A 39 -37.71 49.17 -76.67
N GLU A 40 -37.16 49.63 -77.79
CA GLU A 40 -36.09 50.64 -77.79
C GLU A 40 -36.62 52.02 -77.39
N ALA A 41 -37.84 52.38 -77.84
CA ALA A 41 -38.51 53.60 -77.40
C ALA A 41 -38.75 53.60 -75.89
N ALA A 42 -39.24 52.50 -75.31
CA ALA A 42 -39.46 52.39 -73.87
C ALA A 42 -38.14 52.54 -73.08
N LYS A 43 -37.06 51.86 -73.50
CA LYS A 43 -35.74 52.00 -72.87
C LYS A 43 -35.23 53.45 -72.93
N LYS A 44 -35.33 54.10 -74.09
CA LYS A 44 -34.84 55.48 -74.27
C LYS A 44 -35.69 56.48 -73.48
N GLN A 45 -37.00 56.27 -73.35
CA GLN A 45 -37.84 57.12 -72.51
C GLN A 45 -37.52 57.01 -71.02
N VAL A 46 -37.21 55.81 -70.52
CA VAL A 46 -36.75 55.62 -69.13
C VAL A 46 -35.47 56.42 -68.90
N LEU A 47 -34.47 56.23 -69.78
CA LEU A 47 -33.19 56.96 -69.69
C LEU A 47 -33.39 58.48 -69.75
N ILE A 48 -34.25 58.97 -70.64
CA ILE A 48 -34.56 60.40 -70.78
C ILE A 48 -35.21 60.95 -69.50
N ASN A 49 -36.17 60.24 -68.93
CA ASN A 49 -36.86 60.66 -67.71
C ASN A 49 -35.93 60.69 -66.49
N GLU A 50 -35.00 59.74 -66.40
CA GLU A 50 -33.97 59.74 -65.35
C GLU A 50 -32.96 60.86 -65.57
N ALA A 51 -32.47 61.04 -66.80
CA ALA A 51 -31.56 62.13 -67.16
C ALA A 51 -32.17 63.51 -66.89
N LYS A 52 -33.48 63.71 -67.11
CA LYS A 52 -34.17 64.97 -66.78
C LYS A 52 -34.14 65.29 -65.28
N LYS A 53 -34.18 64.28 -64.41
CA LYS A 53 -34.07 64.48 -62.96
C LYS A 53 -32.64 64.87 -62.57
N VAL A 54 -31.65 64.23 -63.21
CA VAL A 54 -30.23 64.50 -62.99
C VAL A 54 -29.84 65.91 -63.44
N PHE A 55 -30.30 66.33 -64.62
CA PHE A 55 -29.99 67.65 -65.19
C PHE A 55 -31.03 68.74 -64.85
N ALA A 56 -31.84 68.53 -63.80
CA ALA A 56 -32.89 69.47 -63.41
C ALA A 56 -32.35 70.86 -62.98
N SER A 57 -31.08 70.94 -62.55
CA SER A 57 -30.41 72.17 -62.16
C SER A 57 -28.90 72.10 -62.41
N GLU A 58 -28.22 73.26 -62.46
CA GLU A 58 -26.75 73.29 -62.55
C GLU A 58 -26.08 72.62 -61.34
N ALA A 59 -26.68 72.70 -60.16
CA ALA A 59 -26.16 72.06 -58.95
C ALA A 59 -26.24 70.52 -59.04
N SER A 60 -27.37 69.98 -59.52
CA SER A 60 -27.55 68.54 -59.68
C SER A 60 -26.71 67.98 -60.83
N LYS A 61 -26.54 68.74 -61.92
CA LYS A 61 -25.59 68.43 -62.99
C LYS A 61 -24.16 68.36 -62.44
N ALA A 62 -23.71 69.38 -61.72
CA ALA A 62 -22.35 69.42 -61.17
C ALA A 62 -22.08 68.26 -60.20
N GLN A 63 -23.07 67.89 -59.38
CA GLN A 63 -22.97 66.71 -58.50
C GLN A 63 -22.88 65.42 -59.31
N TYR A 64 -23.69 65.26 -60.35
CA TYR A 64 -23.63 64.12 -61.25
C TYR A 64 -22.28 64.02 -61.97
N ASP A 65 -21.74 65.13 -62.45
CA ASP A 65 -20.42 65.17 -63.09
C ASP A 65 -19.30 64.79 -62.11
N GLN A 66 -19.43 65.17 -60.84
CA GLN A 66 -18.50 64.74 -59.79
C GLN A 66 -18.60 63.23 -59.50
N GLU A 67 -19.82 62.70 -59.43
CA GLU A 67 -20.07 61.26 -59.19
C GLU A 67 -19.67 60.39 -60.39
N LEU A 68 -19.87 60.87 -61.62
CA LEU A 68 -19.48 60.19 -62.86
C LEU A 68 -17.96 60.12 -63.01
N ASN A 69 -17.25 61.17 -62.57
CA ASN A 69 -15.79 61.26 -62.61
C ASN A 69 -15.11 60.76 -61.31
N ALA A 70 -15.89 60.41 -60.28
CA ALA A 70 -15.35 59.77 -59.09
C ALA A 70 -14.85 58.38 -59.47
N LYS A 71 -13.54 58.12 -59.23
CA LYS A 71 -12.98 56.78 -59.38
C LYS A 71 -13.84 55.79 -58.59
N PRO A 72 -14.16 54.60 -59.13
CA PRO A 72 -14.98 53.63 -58.43
C PRO A 72 -14.41 53.41 -57.03
N ILE A 73 -15.23 53.60 -56.00
CA ILE A 73 -14.92 53.00 -54.71
C ILE A 73 -14.98 51.50 -54.99
N GLU A 74 -13.82 50.86 -55.08
CA GLU A 74 -13.73 49.43 -54.92
C GLU A 74 -14.39 49.12 -53.57
N GLU A 75 -15.63 48.66 -53.60
CA GLU A 75 -16.13 47.82 -52.51
C GLU A 75 -15.12 46.69 -52.39
N LYS A 76 -14.30 46.76 -51.34
CA LYS A 76 -13.44 45.67 -50.91
C LYS A 76 -14.34 44.43 -50.87
N GLN A 77 -14.24 43.58 -51.89
CA GLN A 77 -14.74 42.22 -51.80
C GLN A 77 -14.11 41.67 -50.53
N ALA A 78 -14.96 41.36 -49.54
CA ALA A 78 -14.52 40.66 -48.34
C ALA A 78 -13.80 39.40 -48.82
N ASP A 79 -12.51 39.29 -48.51
CA ASP A 79 -11.75 38.07 -48.72
C ASP A 79 -12.58 36.91 -48.15
N PRO A 80 -13.12 35.99 -48.97
CA PRO A 80 -13.98 34.91 -48.50
C PRO A 80 -13.31 34.02 -47.47
N ASP A 81 -11.97 34.01 -47.47
CA ASP A 81 -11.17 33.27 -46.50
C ASP A 81 -10.91 34.08 -45.23
N ALA A 82 -11.06 35.41 -45.25
CA ALA A 82 -10.91 36.23 -44.03
C ALA A 82 -12.03 35.96 -43.02
N GLU A 83 -13.28 35.81 -43.49
CA GLU A 83 -14.39 35.42 -42.60
C GLU A 83 -14.20 33.99 -42.07
N ARG A 84 -13.78 33.04 -42.93
CA ARG A 84 -13.46 31.67 -42.50
C ARG A 84 -12.36 31.65 -41.44
N ARG A 85 -11.26 32.37 -41.65
CA ARG A 85 -10.15 32.48 -40.68
C ARG A 85 -10.59 33.16 -39.38
N ALA A 86 -11.46 34.17 -39.45
CA ALA A 86 -12.03 34.80 -38.27
C ALA A 86 -12.91 33.82 -37.47
N GLN A 87 -13.74 33.02 -38.14
CA GLN A 87 -14.55 31.97 -37.51
C GLN A 87 -13.68 30.86 -36.89
N TYR A 88 -12.65 30.40 -37.61
CA TYR A 88 -11.68 29.43 -37.08
C TYR A 88 -11.04 29.96 -35.81
N LYS A 89 -10.51 31.19 -35.85
CA LYS A 89 -9.86 31.82 -34.69
C LYS A 89 -10.83 31.97 -33.51
N TYR A 90 -12.05 32.43 -33.78
CA TYR A 90 -13.08 32.56 -32.74
C TYR A 90 -13.34 31.23 -32.04
N TRP A 91 -13.60 30.16 -32.79
CA TRP A 91 -13.89 28.85 -32.22
C TRP A 91 -12.66 28.21 -31.56
N TYR A 92 -11.45 28.46 -32.06
CA TYR A 92 -10.22 28.05 -31.39
C TYR A 92 -10.07 28.75 -30.02
N ASP A 93 -10.27 30.06 -29.96
CA ASP A 93 -10.21 30.80 -28.70
C ASP A 93 -11.30 30.33 -27.71
N GLN A 94 -12.51 30.04 -28.19
CA GLN A 94 -13.58 29.45 -27.38
C GLN A 94 -13.20 28.06 -26.86
N ALA A 95 -12.64 27.19 -27.71
CA ALA A 95 -12.20 25.85 -27.28
C ALA A 95 -11.18 25.94 -26.14
N ARG A 96 -10.21 26.86 -26.25
CA ARG A 96 -9.20 27.10 -25.22
C ARG A 96 -9.84 27.63 -23.93
N SER A 97 -10.73 28.61 -24.03
CA SER A 97 -11.45 29.20 -22.89
C SER A 97 -12.27 28.14 -22.15
N TYR A 98 -13.09 27.37 -22.88
CA TYR A 98 -13.91 26.30 -22.30
C TYR A 98 -13.08 25.19 -21.67
N TYR A 99 -11.92 24.87 -22.24
CA TYR A 99 -11.01 23.88 -21.65
C TYR A 99 -10.43 24.38 -20.32
N GLN A 100 -9.99 25.65 -20.26
CA GLN A 100 -9.47 26.27 -19.05
C GLN A 100 -10.53 26.43 -17.95
N SER A 101 -11.80 26.65 -18.32
CA SER A 101 -12.92 26.69 -17.37
C SER A 101 -13.45 25.32 -16.96
N GLY A 102 -12.89 24.23 -17.49
CA GLY A 102 -13.30 22.85 -17.17
C GLY A 102 -14.62 22.40 -17.82
N THR A 103 -15.19 23.17 -18.73
CA THR A 103 -16.43 22.83 -19.46
C THR A 103 -16.09 22.01 -20.71
N PHE A 104 -15.69 20.76 -20.51
CA PHE A 104 -15.04 19.94 -21.55
C PHE A 104 -15.95 19.55 -22.73
N ASP A 105 -17.25 19.40 -22.52
CA ASP A 105 -18.22 19.14 -23.60
C ASP A 105 -18.31 20.34 -24.55
N LEU A 106 -18.38 21.57 -24.00
CA LEU A 106 -18.40 22.80 -24.79
C LEU A 106 -17.07 23.02 -25.52
N ALA A 107 -15.95 22.68 -24.87
CA ALA A 107 -14.63 22.73 -25.49
C ALA A 107 -14.56 21.80 -26.72
N LYS A 108 -15.11 20.58 -26.61
CA LYS A 108 -15.20 19.64 -27.72
C LYS A 108 -16.04 20.19 -28.87
N THR A 109 -17.24 20.69 -28.58
CA THR A 109 -18.10 21.33 -29.60
C THR A 109 -17.40 22.50 -30.29
N ALA A 110 -16.64 23.30 -29.55
CA ALA A 110 -15.89 24.43 -30.12
C ALA A 110 -14.76 23.95 -31.04
N VAL A 111 -14.04 22.86 -30.70
CA VAL A 111 -13.06 22.22 -31.61
C VAL A 111 -13.73 21.76 -32.90
N GLU A 112 -14.86 21.07 -32.80
CA GLU A 112 -15.62 20.59 -33.97
C GLU A 112 -16.05 21.74 -34.88
N LYS A 113 -16.51 22.85 -34.29
CA LYS A 113 -16.84 24.07 -35.04
C LYS A 113 -15.60 24.73 -35.66
N ALA A 114 -14.49 24.81 -34.94
CA ALA A 114 -13.23 25.34 -35.48
C ALA A 114 -12.79 24.52 -36.70
N MET A 115 -12.88 23.19 -36.63
CA MET A 115 -12.50 22.30 -37.72
C MET A 115 -13.30 22.53 -39.02
N ASN A 116 -14.58 22.93 -38.92
CA ASN A 116 -15.38 23.28 -40.11
C ASN A 116 -14.85 24.51 -40.85
N TYR A 117 -14.06 25.35 -40.19
CA TYR A 117 -13.45 26.55 -40.75
C TYR A 117 -11.92 26.44 -40.85
N ALA A 118 -11.34 25.25 -40.59
CA ALA A 118 -9.89 25.09 -40.57
C ALA A 118 -9.27 25.48 -41.92
N PRO A 119 -8.26 26.37 -41.92
CA PRO A 119 -7.55 26.71 -43.16
C PRO A 119 -6.78 25.50 -43.68
N SER A 120 -6.98 25.16 -44.96
CA SER A 120 -6.31 24.02 -45.61
C SER A 120 -4.82 24.29 -45.90
N ASP A 121 -4.45 25.56 -45.95
CA ASP A 121 -3.12 26.08 -46.26
C ASP A 121 -2.28 26.39 -45.01
N GLN A 122 -2.89 26.41 -43.83
CA GLN A 122 -2.24 26.79 -42.58
C GLN A 122 -2.60 25.83 -41.44
N GLU A 123 -1.92 24.69 -41.39
CA GLU A 123 -2.08 23.74 -40.30
C GLU A 123 -1.32 24.21 -39.04
N ASP A 124 -2.01 24.27 -37.89
CA ASP A 124 -1.44 24.67 -36.61
C ASP A 124 -1.25 23.44 -35.69
N PRO A 125 -0.01 23.00 -35.40
CA PRO A 125 0.24 21.88 -34.50
C PRO A 125 -0.29 22.10 -33.08
N TYR A 126 -0.32 23.35 -32.59
CA TYR A 126 -0.81 23.68 -31.25
C TYR A 126 -2.33 23.64 -31.14
N PHE A 127 -3.03 23.88 -32.25
CA PHE A 127 -4.47 23.60 -32.32
C PHE A 127 -4.73 22.10 -32.17
N TYR A 128 -3.97 21.26 -32.88
CA TYR A 128 -4.14 19.81 -32.80
C TYR A 128 -3.76 19.24 -31.42
N GLN A 129 -2.73 19.81 -30.78
CA GLN A 129 -2.43 19.48 -29.37
C GLN A 129 -3.61 19.83 -28.45
N LEU A 130 -4.19 21.03 -28.56
CA LEU A 130 -5.35 21.41 -27.76
C LEU A 130 -6.54 20.47 -28.01
N ALA A 131 -6.83 20.16 -29.27
CA ALA A 131 -7.88 19.23 -29.64
C ALA A 131 -7.63 17.85 -28.99
N ALA A 132 -6.40 17.32 -29.09
CA ALA A 132 -6.04 16.05 -28.46
C ALA A 132 -6.30 16.07 -26.95
N ASN A 133 -5.93 17.15 -26.26
CA ASN A 133 -6.17 17.32 -24.83
C ASN A 133 -7.66 17.40 -24.46
N ILE A 134 -8.47 18.09 -25.27
CA ILE A 134 -9.92 18.15 -25.09
C ILE A 134 -10.56 16.78 -25.28
N TYR A 135 -10.22 16.06 -26.35
CA TYR A 135 -10.75 14.71 -26.61
C TYR A 135 -10.27 13.70 -25.54
N ARG A 136 -9.02 13.81 -25.07
CA ARG A 136 -8.49 13.00 -23.96
C ARG A 136 -9.32 13.19 -22.69
N THR A 137 -9.65 14.42 -22.33
CA THR A 137 -10.47 14.71 -21.13
C THR A 137 -11.91 14.21 -21.29
N ASN A 138 -12.44 14.22 -22.51
CA ASN A 138 -13.73 13.62 -22.86
C ASN A 138 -13.69 12.08 -23.03
N GLN A 139 -12.56 11.43 -22.68
CA GLN A 139 -12.33 9.98 -22.77
C GLN A 139 -12.43 9.39 -24.19
N ASP A 140 -12.35 10.23 -25.22
CA ASP A 140 -12.26 9.79 -26.62
C ASP A 140 -10.78 9.70 -27.04
N TYR A 141 -10.14 8.64 -26.57
CA TYR A 141 -8.70 8.43 -26.73
C TYR A 141 -8.29 8.17 -28.18
N SER A 142 -9.18 7.59 -29.00
CA SER A 142 -8.91 7.33 -30.42
C SER A 142 -8.77 8.66 -31.19
N THR A 143 -9.73 9.55 -31.01
CA THR A 143 -9.70 10.87 -31.64
C THR A 143 -8.56 11.72 -31.10
N ALA A 144 -8.30 11.65 -29.79
CA ALA A 144 -7.15 12.32 -29.18
C ALA A 144 -5.82 11.85 -29.78
N MET A 145 -5.65 10.53 -29.97
CA MET A 145 -4.46 9.94 -30.58
C MET A 145 -4.28 10.39 -32.04
N SER A 146 -5.37 10.50 -32.80
CA SER A 146 -5.33 11.01 -34.18
C SER A 146 -4.79 12.45 -34.23
N TYR A 147 -5.32 13.34 -33.39
CA TYR A 147 -4.89 14.74 -33.36
C TYR A 147 -3.45 14.93 -32.87
N ILE A 148 -3.03 14.22 -31.81
CA ILE A 148 -1.65 14.37 -31.33
C ILE A 148 -0.62 13.85 -32.33
N ASN A 149 -0.95 12.76 -33.05
CA ASN A 149 -0.09 12.27 -34.12
C ASN A 149 0.01 13.30 -35.26
N LYS A 150 -1.07 14.02 -35.58
CA LYS A 150 -1.02 15.11 -36.55
C LYS A 150 -0.12 16.26 -36.10
N ALA A 151 -0.17 16.64 -34.83
CA ALA A 151 0.73 17.65 -34.26
C ALA A 151 2.21 17.22 -34.37
N ILE A 152 2.51 15.95 -34.04
CA ILE A 152 3.86 15.37 -34.15
C ILE A 152 4.36 15.35 -35.60
N VAL A 153 3.50 15.00 -36.57
CA VAL A 153 3.87 15.03 -38.00
C VAL A 153 4.23 16.45 -38.46
N LEU A 154 3.49 17.46 -38.00
CA LEU A 154 3.73 18.85 -38.36
C LEU A 154 4.97 19.45 -37.69
N LYS A 155 5.21 19.08 -36.43
CA LYS A 155 6.34 19.59 -35.64
C LYS A 155 6.80 18.56 -34.62
N GLY A 156 7.60 17.60 -35.08
CA GLY A 156 8.07 16.47 -34.26
C GLY A 156 9.21 16.80 -33.30
N ASP A 157 9.77 18.01 -33.33
CA ASP A 157 10.85 18.45 -32.45
C ASP A 157 10.38 19.19 -31.19
N ASP A 158 9.07 19.19 -30.93
CA ASP A 158 8.44 19.70 -29.71
C ASP A 158 8.17 18.54 -28.73
N ALA A 159 8.96 18.48 -27.66
CA ALA A 159 8.87 17.43 -26.64
C ALA A 159 7.47 17.34 -25.99
N THR A 160 6.73 18.46 -25.97
CA THR A 160 5.40 18.53 -25.36
C THR A 160 4.40 17.62 -26.06
N PHE A 161 4.52 17.41 -27.37
CA PHE A 161 3.58 16.56 -28.10
C PHE A 161 3.78 15.07 -27.76
N HIS A 162 5.02 14.64 -27.62
CA HIS A 162 5.35 13.29 -27.17
C HIS A 162 4.92 13.06 -25.71
N LEU A 163 5.16 14.05 -24.82
CA LEU A 163 4.65 14.00 -23.44
C LEU A 163 3.12 13.82 -23.41
N GLU A 164 2.38 14.64 -24.16
CA GLU A 164 0.92 14.58 -24.19
C GLU A 164 0.40 13.27 -24.79
N LYS A 165 1.08 12.72 -25.81
CA LYS A 165 0.75 11.41 -26.36
C LYS A 165 0.93 10.31 -25.31
N GLY A 166 2.01 10.35 -24.53
CA GLY A 166 2.20 9.48 -23.37
C GLY A 166 1.07 9.65 -22.34
N MET A 167 0.65 10.88 -22.05
CA MET A 167 -0.48 11.15 -21.14
C MET A 167 -1.83 10.64 -21.68
N ILE A 168 -2.04 10.63 -23.00
CA ILE A 168 -3.21 9.97 -23.61
C ILE A 168 -3.18 8.47 -23.32
N CYS A 169 -2.02 7.83 -23.51
CA CYS A 169 -1.84 6.41 -23.19
C CYS A 169 -2.07 6.13 -21.70
N ASP A 170 -1.57 6.97 -20.79
CA ASP A 170 -1.82 6.84 -19.34
C ASP A 170 -3.32 6.84 -19.01
N ARG A 171 -4.07 7.81 -19.58
CA ARG A 171 -5.52 7.90 -19.35
C ARG A 171 -6.27 6.70 -19.93
N GLN A 172 -5.89 6.25 -21.12
CA GLN A 172 -6.46 5.05 -21.75
C GLN A 172 -6.19 3.80 -20.91
N TYR A 173 -4.94 3.62 -20.42
CA TYR A 173 -4.57 2.53 -19.52
C TYR A 173 -5.45 2.52 -18.26
N ARG A 174 -5.59 3.67 -17.59
CA ARG A 174 -6.41 3.77 -16.37
C ARG A 174 -7.88 3.44 -16.64
N THR A 175 -8.44 3.84 -17.78
CA THR A 175 -9.81 3.48 -18.17
C THR A 175 -9.96 1.97 -18.40
N ILE A 176 -9.01 1.34 -19.09
CA ILE A 176 -9.02 -0.12 -19.32
C ILE A 176 -8.94 -0.88 -18.00
N VAL A 177 -8.02 -0.51 -17.12
CA VAL A 177 -7.87 -1.14 -15.79
C VAL A 177 -9.13 -0.96 -14.96
N LYS A 178 -9.73 0.24 -14.95
CA LYS A 178 -10.96 0.52 -14.22
C LYS A 178 -12.14 -0.32 -14.73
N ASN A 179 -12.24 -0.51 -16.04
CA ASN A 179 -13.33 -1.25 -16.66
C ASN A 179 -13.09 -2.77 -16.62
N GLY A 180 -11.85 -3.22 -16.37
CA GLY A 180 -11.49 -4.63 -16.28
C GLY A 180 -11.45 -5.37 -17.63
N TYR A 181 -11.43 -4.65 -18.75
CA TYR A 181 -11.46 -5.23 -20.10
C TYR A 181 -10.54 -4.48 -21.06
N GLY A 182 -9.63 -5.21 -21.72
CA GLY A 182 -8.69 -4.71 -22.73
C GLY A 182 -7.23 -5.08 -22.46
N GLU A 183 -6.39 -5.03 -23.49
CA GLU A 183 -4.94 -5.26 -23.37
C GLU A 183 -4.21 -3.98 -22.94
N THR A 184 -3.41 -4.07 -21.87
CA THR A 184 -2.69 -2.92 -21.31
C THR A 184 -1.23 -2.86 -21.73
N ASP A 185 -0.59 -4.00 -21.99
CA ASP A 185 0.84 -4.08 -22.31
C ASP A 185 1.27 -3.23 -23.51
N PRO A 186 0.53 -3.21 -24.65
CA PRO A 186 0.89 -2.36 -25.78
C PRO A 186 0.82 -0.87 -25.43
N ILE A 187 -0.15 -0.48 -24.61
CA ILE A 187 -0.37 0.92 -24.20
C ILE A 187 0.74 1.38 -23.27
N VAL A 188 1.12 0.58 -22.27
CA VAL A 188 2.22 0.92 -21.36
C VAL A 188 3.54 1.01 -22.12
N ARG A 189 3.78 0.11 -23.09
CA ARG A 189 4.97 0.17 -23.94
C ARG A 189 5.03 1.46 -24.76
N MET A 190 3.93 1.82 -25.42
CA MET A 190 3.83 3.05 -26.19
C MET A 190 4.04 4.28 -25.30
N MET A 191 3.34 4.35 -24.18
CA MET A 191 3.47 5.45 -23.21
C MET A 191 4.92 5.70 -22.80
N ARG A 192 5.64 4.63 -22.42
CA ARG A 192 7.05 4.73 -22.00
C ARG A 192 7.96 5.13 -23.15
N GLU A 193 7.69 4.68 -24.36
CA GLU A 193 8.46 5.09 -25.54
C GLU A 193 8.27 6.58 -25.83
N GLU A 194 7.04 7.08 -25.77
CA GLU A 194 6.74 8.50 -25.98
C GLU A 194 7.40 9.39 -24.91
N TYR A 195 7.40 8.98 -23.64
CA TYR A 195 8.14 9.71 -22.60
C TYR A 195 9.65 9.72 -22.84
N LYS A 196 10.23 8.63 -23.33
CA LYS A 196 11.66 8.59 -23.71
C LYS A 196 11.95 9.53 -24.87
N GLN A 197 11.12 9.52 -25.91
CA GLN A 197 11.26 10.44 -27.05
C GLN A 197 11.15 11.90 -26.60
N ALA A 198 10.19 12.20 -25.71
CA ALA A 198 10.05 13.53 -25.13
C ALA A 198 11.32 13.98 -24.38
N ASP A 199 11.92 13.11 -23.54
CA ASP A 199 13.17 13.43 -22.82
C ASP A 199 14.35 13.66 -23.78
N ILE A 200 14.48 12.83 -24.81
CA ILE A 200 15.51 13.00 -25.85
C ILE A 200 15.38 14.38 -26.51
N ILE A 201 14.16 14.79 -26.86
CA ILE A 201 13.91 16.08 -27.53
C ILE A 201 14.15 17.27 -26.59
N ALA A 202 13.80 17.13 -25.31
CA ALA A 202 13.94 18.17 -24.28
C ALA A 202 15.38 18.29 -23.73
N THR A 203 16.23 17.29 -23.96
CA THR A 203 17.62 17.25 -23.47
C THR A 203 18.41 18.47 -23.94
N GLY A 204 19.00 19.18 -22.98
CA GLY A 204 19.79 20.39 -23.23
C GLY A 204 18.96 21.64 -23.56
N LYS A 205 17.62 21.55 -23.57
CA LYS A 205 16.72 22.67 -23.89
C LYS A 205 15.92 23.15 -22.69
N ASP A 206 15.27 22.24 -21.98
CA ASP A 206 14.34 22.58 -20.89
C ASP A 206 14.38 21.54 -19.77
N ASN A 207 15.14 21.84 -18.71
CA ASN A 207 15.22 20.94 -17.55
C ASN A 207 13.88 20.85 -16.80
N SER A 208 13.08 21.93 -16.75
CA SER A 208 11.80 21.88 -16.04
C SER A 208 10.85 20.89 -16.72
N LEU A 209 10.78 20.92 -18.05
CA LEU A 209 9.97 19.96 -18.82
C LEU A 209 10.52 18.53 -18.67
N ARG A 210 11.85 18.35 -18.64
CA ARG A 210 12.46 17.04 -18.36
C ARG A 210 12.10 16.52 -16.99
N GLY A 211 12.07 17.35 -15.95
CA GLY A 211 11.61 16.97 -14.62
C GLY A 211 10.20 16.36 -14.65
N ILE A 212 9.29 16.98 -15.40
CA ILE A 212 7.92 16.46 -15.61
C ILE A 212 7.92 15.12 -16.37
N ILE A 213 8.62 15.05 -17.51
CA ILE A 213 8.67 13.85 -18.36
C ILE A 213 9.25 12.65 -17.60
N LEU A 214 10.38 12.86 -16.92
CA LEU A 214 11.05 11.81 -16.15
C LEU A 214 10.19 11.41 -14.94
N GLY A 215 9.48 12.34 -14.32
CA GLY A 215 8.52 12.04 -13.26
C GLY A 215 7.41 11.08 -13.74
N GLU A 216 6.83 11.33 -14.92
CA GLU A 216 5.83 10.44 -15.52
C GLU A 216 6.43 9.08 -15.92
N LEU A 217 7.64 9.07 -16.47
CA LEU A 217 8.32 7.83 -16.82
C LEU A 217 8.63 6.98 -15.59
N ALA A 218 9.20 7.57 -14.53
CA ALA A 218 9.45 6.90 -13.26
C ALA A 218 8.17 6.30 -12.67
N ARG A 219 7.11 7.11 -12.62
CA ARG A 219 5.79 6.66 -12.14
C ARG A 219 5.28 5.46 -12.93
N SER A 220 5.41 5.49 -14.27
CA SER A 220 4.98 4.39 -15.11
C SER A 220 5.78 3.11 -14.84
N LEU A 221 7.09 3.20 -14.59
CA LEU A 221 7.97 2.07 -14.29
C LEU A 221 7.70 1.49 -12.89
N TYR A 222 7.28 2.34 -11.96
CA TYR A 222 6.99 1.94 -10.60
C TYR A 222 5.62 1.27 -10.44
N PHE A 223 4.56 1.93 -10.93
CA PHE A 223 3.20 1.49 -10.66
C PHE A 223 2.64 0.52 -11.71
N TYR A 224 3.11 0.58 -12.96
CA TYR A 224 2.50 -0.18 -14.08
C TYR A 224 3.35 -1.38 -14.49
N SER A 225 2.68 -2.46 -14.88
CA SER A 225 3.33 -3.68 -15.36
C SER A 225 3.85 -3.52 -16.80
N PRO A 226 5.04 -4.07 -17.14
CA PRO A 226 6.02 -4.67 -16.23
C PRO A 226 6.73 -3.59 -15.39
N ARG A 227 6.90 -3.84 -14.09
CA ARG A 227 7.53 -2.90 -13.17
C ARG A 227 9.05 -3.01 -13.21
N ASN A 228 9.74 -1.90 -12.99
CA ASN A 228 11.17 -1.85 -12.75
C ASN A 228 11.45 -0.81 -11.67
N GLU A 229 11.47 -1.24 -10.41
CA GLU A 229 11.59 -0.34 -9.25
C GLU A 229 12.95 0.36 -9.19
N GLU A 230 14.04 -0.33 -9.57
CA GLU A 230 15.40 0.21 -9.55
C GLU A 230 15.54 1.34 -10.57
N LEU A 231 15.14 1.09 -11.83
CA LEU A 231 15.15 2.14 -12.86
C LEU A 231 14.17 3.26 -12.55
N ALA A 232 13.01 2.95 -11.95
CA ALA A 232 12.05 3.98 -11.55
C ALA A 232 12.63 4.93 -10.50
N GLU A 233 13.40 4.41 -9.54
CA GLU A 233 14.06 5.22 -8.52
C GLU A 233 15.12 6.15 -9.12
N GLU A 234 16.01 5.61 -9.96
CA GLU A 234 17.06 6.40 -10.63
C GLU A 234 16.46 7.56 -11.45
N ILE A 235 15.42 7.26 -12.22
CA ILE A 235 14.71 8.26 -13.03
C ILE A 235 13.97 9.26 -12.13
N ALA A 236 13.38 8.83 -11.03
CA ALA A 236 12.68 9.71 -10.09
C ALA A 236 13.63 10.68 -9.38
N GLU A 237 14.82 10.23 -8.98
CA GLU A 237 15.85 11.11 -8.41
C GLU A 237 16.29 12.17 -9.44
N THR A 238 16.48 11.74 -10.69
CA THR A 238 16.81 12.66 -11.79
C THR A 238 15.68 13.67 -12.04
N ALA A 239 14.42 13.22 -12.05
CA ALA A 239 13.25 14.08 -12.19
C ALA A 239 13.19 15.17 -11.11
N VAL A 240 13.39 14.78 -9.84
CA VAL A 240 13.42 15.71 -8.71
C VAL A 240 14.58 16.69 -8.82
N SER A 241 15.75 16.25 -9.29
CA SER A 241 16.92 17.12 -9.47
C SER A 241 16.69 18.23 -10.50
N PHE A 242 15.82 18.00 -11.49
CA PHE A 242 15.46 19.00 -12.51
C PHE A 242 14.26 19.88 -12.13
N GLY A 243 13.63 19.65 -10.98
CA GLY A 243 12.40 20.33 -10.58
C GLY A 243 11.18 19.57 -11.08
N ASP A 244 10.82 18.50 -10.36
CA ASP A 244 9.62 17.67 -10.60
C ASP A 244 8.34 18.48 -10.37
N GLY A 245 7.92 19.24 -11.38
CA GLY A 245 6.79 20.17 -11.30
C GLY A 245 5.43 19.51 -11.06
N MET A 246 5.29 18.23 -11.37
CA MET A 246 4.06 17.46 -11.11
C MET A 246 4.12 16.63 -9.82
N GLY A 247 5.31 16.45 -9.24
CA GLY A 247 5.51 15.69 -8.00
C GLY A 247 5.48 14.17 -8.17
N HIS A 248 5.49 13.65 -9.40
CA HIS A 248 5.40 12.22 -9.68
C HIS A 248 6.70 11.47 -9.37
N GLY A 249 7.86 12.07 -9.60
CA GLY A 249 9.14 11.53 -9.14
C GLY A 249 9.18 11.47 -7.62
N LYS A 250 8.75 12.55 -6.95
CA LYS A 250 8.67 12.60 -5.48
C LYS A 250 7.69 11.57 -4.91
N GLU A 251 6.56 11.32 -5.57
CA GLU A 251 5.60 10.27 -5.22
C GLU A 251 6.29 8.89 -5.17
N VAL A 252 7.03 8.54 -6.21
CA VAL A 252 7.77 7.26 -6.32
C VAL A 252 8.81 7.13 -5.20
N LEU A 253 9.62 8.16 -4.96
CA LEU A 253 10.67 8.12 -3.92
C LEU A 253 10.09 7.98 -2.52
N ASN A 254 8.96 8.64 -2.24
CA ASN A 254 8.29 8.53 -0.95
C ASN A 254 7.76 7.12 -0.68
N ASP A 255 7.12 6.49 -1.67
CA ASP A 255 6.58 5.13 -1.53
C ASP A 255 7.73 4.10 -1.34
N LEU A 256 8.81 4.24 -2.11
CA LEU A 256 10.03 3.44 -1.94
C LEU A 256 10.65 3.61 -0.54
N ALA A 257 10.76 4.84 -0.04
CA ALA A 257 11.27 5.12 1.29
C ALA A 257 10.39 4.49 2.38
N GLU A 258 9.07 4.56 2.24
CA GLU A 258 8.13 3.93 3.16
C GLU A 258 8.24 2.40 3.13
N LYS A 259 8.31 1.80 1.93
CA LYS A 259 8.50 0.36 1.74
C LYS A 259 9.78 -0.13 2.43
N ARG A 260 10.88 0.60 2.28
CA ARG A 260 12.17 0.31 2.95
C ARG A 260 12.07 0.44 4.47
N ARG A 261 11.37 1.47 4.97
CA ARG A 261 11.15 1.65 6.42
C ARG A 261 10.39 0.47 7.01
N LYS A 262 9.27 0.08 6.39
CA LYS A 262 8.47 -1.09 6.82
C LYS A 262 9.28 -2.39 6.76
N ALA A 263 10.11 -2.57 5.73
CA ALA A 263 10.99 -3.73 5.63
C ALA A 263 12.01 -3.79 6.77
N LYS A 264 12.65 -2.65 7.11
CA LYS A 264 13.58 -2.56 8.25
C LYS A 264 12.89 -2.85 9.58
N GLU A 265 11.70 -2.29 9.81
CA GLU A 265 10.91 -2.51 11.03
C GLU A 265 10.50 -3.99 11.19
N ASN A 266 10.06 -4.62 10.10
CA ASN A 266 9.70 -6.04 10.11
C ASN A 266 10.92 -6.93 10.38
N GLU A 267 12.07 -6.61 9.80
CA GLU A 267 13.30 -7.38 10.03
C GLU A 267 13.82 -7.21 11.46
N GLU A 268 13.78 -5.99 12.01
CA GLU A 268 14.13 -5.75 13.42
C GLU A 268 13.20 -6.52 14.36
N LYS A 269 11.90 -6.53 14.08
CA LYS A 269 10.92 -7.31 14.84
C LYS A 269 11.24 -8.81 14.78
N ARG A 270 11.50 -9.35 13.59
CA ARG A 270 11.90 -10.76 13.44
C ARG A 270 13.15 -11.10 14.23
N ARG A 271 14.14 -10.19 14.24
CA ARG A 271 15.38 -10.36 15.01
C ARG A 271 15.11 -10.40 16.52
N LYS A 272 14.27 -9.49 17.03
CA LYS A 272 13.85 -9.47 18.45
C LYS A 272 13.09 -10.74 18.84
N ASP A 273 12.14 -11.16 18.01
CA ASP A 273 11.37 -12.39 18.25
C ASP A 273 12.28 -13.63 18.25
N GLU A 274 13.28 -13.68 17.37
CA GLU A 274 14.27 -14.76 17.34
C GLU A 274 15.20 -14.75 18.56
N GLU A 275 15.69 -13.58 18.97
CA GLU A 275 16.49 -13.42 20.19
C GLU A 275 15.70 -13.82 21.44
N GLU A 276 14.42 -13.45 21.53
CA GLU A 276 13.54 -13.85 22.63
C GLU A 276 13.32 -15.37 22.66
N ARG A 277 13.09 -15.99 21.49
CA ARG A 277 12.98 -17.45 21.38
C ARG A 277 14.26 -18.15 21.82
N LYS A 278 15.43 -17.64 21.44
CA LYS A 278 16.73 -18.19 21.87
C LYS A 278 16.92 -18.07 23.38
N ARG A 279 16.62 -16.90 23.97
CA ARG A 279 16.68 -16.68 25.43
C ARG A 279 15.76 -17.63 26.17
N LYS A 280 14.52 -17.80 25.71
CA LYS A 280 13.55 -18.72 26.32
C LYS A 280 14.02 -20.16 26.22
N ALA A 281 14.52 -20.59 25.06
CA ALA A 281 15.08 -21.93 24.88
C ALA A 281 16.31 -22.19 25.77
N GLU A 282 17.17 -21.18 25.96
CA GLU A 282 18.32 -21.28 26.86
C GLU A 282 17.88 -21.34 28.33
N GLN A 283 16.92 -20.52 28.75
CA GLN A 283 16.33 -20.58 30.09
C GLN A 283 15.68 -21.95 30.35
N ASP A 284 14.92 -22.48 29.38
CA ASP A 284 14.31 -23.80 29.49
C ASP A 284 15.38 -24.92 29.56
N ARG A 285 16.48 -24.79 28.81
CA ARG A 285 17.62 -25.73 28.89
C ARG A 285 18.27 -25.69 30.27
N LEU A 286 18.59 -24.49 30.79
CA LEU A 286 19.19 -24.32 32.11
C LEU A 286 18.26 -24.85 33.22
N ALA A 287 16.95 -24.61 33.11
CA ALA A 287 15.96 -25.14 34.06
C ALA A 287 15.90 -26.67 34.02
N ARG A 288 15.98 -27.29 32.83
CA ARG A 288 16.05 -28.76 32.68
C ARG A 288 17.32 -29.33 33.29
N GLU A 289 18.47 -28.72 33.03
CA GLU A 289 19.76 -29.13 33.60
C GLU A 289 19.77 -29.01 35.13
N GLN A 290 19.20 -27.93 35.69
CA GLN A 290 19.05 -27.77 37.14
C GLN A 290 18.12 -28.84 37.72
N ALA A 291 16.96 -29.07 37.10
CA ALA A 291 16.03 -30.10 37.54
C ALA A 291 16.65 -31.51 37.49
N GLU A 292 17.46 -31.81 36.48
CA GLU A 292 18.20 -33.07 36.36
C GLU A 292 19.28 -33.21 37.44
N ARG A 293 20.06 -32.14 37.71
CA ARG A 293 21.04 -32.12 38.81
C ARG A 293 20.37 -32.34 40.16
N GLU A 294 19.21 -31.72 40.40
CA GLU A 294 18.43 -31.93 41.62
C GLU A 294 17.92 -33.36 41.74
N ARG A 295 17.43 -33.96 40.64
CA ARG A 295 17.02 -35.37 40.62
C ARG A 295 18.20 -36.29 40.93
N MET A 296 19.33 -36.10 40.26
CA MET A 296 20.58 -36.85 40.50
C MET A 296 21.06 -36.70 41.95
N ALA A 297 20.99 -35.50 42.54
CA ALA A 297 21.34 -35.27 43.93
C ALA A 297 20.38 -35.98 44.91
N LYS A 298 19.08 -35.96 44.63
CA LYS A 298 18.08 -36.71 45.41
C LYS A 298 18.32 -38.22 45.32
N GLU A 299 18.55 -38.75 44.12
CA GLU A 299 18.88 -40.17 43.93
C GLU A 299 20.19 -40.57 44.63
N ALA A 300 21.22 -39.72 44.57
CA ALA A 300 22.49 -39.96 45.25
C ALA A 300 22.34 -39.96 46.79
N THR A 301 21.57 -39.01 47.34
CA THR A 301 21.30 -38.95 48.78
C THR A 301 20.44 -40.12 49.24
N GLU A 302 19.44 -40.52 48.46
CA GLU A 302 18.63 -41.71 48.73
C GLU A 302 19.47 -42.99 48.68
N LYS A 303 20.32 -43.15 47.66
CA LYS A 303 21.25 -44.28 47.55
C LYS A 303 22.24 -44.33 48.70
N HIS A 304 22.79 -43.19 49.12
CA HIS A 304 23.68 -43.11 50.27
C HIS A 304 22.95 -43.48 51.56
N ARG A 305 21.74 -42.95 51.77
CA ARG A 305 20.89 -43.26 52.92
C ARG A 305 20.49 -44.73 52.96
N ASN A 306 20.16 -45.33 51.82
CA ASN A 306 19.88 -46.76 51.68
C ASN A 306 21.11 -47.60 52.00
N LYS A 307 22.30 -47.23 51.53
CA LYS A 307 23.55 -47.92 51.94
C LYS A 307 23.77 -47.84 53.44
N LEU A 308 23.57 -46.67 54.05
CA LEU A 308 23.75 -46.48 55.48
C LEU A 308 22.73 -47.31 56.29
N SER A 309 21.47 -47.35 55.86
CA SER A 309 20.44 -48.16 56.54
C SER A 309 20.75 -49.65 56.46
N ILE A 310 21.34 -50.14 55.36
CA ILE A 310 21.81 -51.53 55.23
C ILE A 310 22.92 -51.84 56.23
N ILE A 311 23.93 -50.96 56.34
CA ILE A 311 25.05 -51.15 57.26
C ILE A 311 24.55 -51.17 58.71
N LEU A 312 23.70 -50.21 59.08
CA LEU A 312 23.10 -50.14 60.42
C LEU A 312 22.23 -51.36 60.72
N PHE A 313 21.46 -51.85 59.74
CA PHE A 313 20.68 -53.07 59.87
C PHE A 313 21.57 -54.28 60.18
N ILE A 314 22.65 -54.48 59.43
CA ILE A 314 23.60 -55.59 59.66
C ILE A 314 24.26 -55.47 61.04
N LEU A 315 24.75 -54.28 61.40
CA LEU A 315 25.36 -54.03 62.72
C LEU A 315 24.39 -54.30 63.87
N SER A 316 23.10 -53.97 63.70
CA SER A 316 22.08 -54.24 64.72
C SER A 316 21.86 -55.73 64.96
N ILE A 317 21.91 -56.56 63.91
CA ILE A 317 21.83 -58.03 64.02
C ILE A 317 23.04 -58.57 64.79
N PHE A 318 24.25 -58.16 64.41
CA PHE A 318 25.47 -58.57 65.11
C PHE A 318 25.46 -58.12 66.57
N GLY A 319 24.97 -56.91 66.86
CA GLY A 319 24.80 -56.41 68.22
C GLY A 319 23.83 -57.26 69.05
N MET A 320 22.68 -57.64 68.48
CA MET A 320 21.70 -58.52 69.15
C MET A 320 22.28 -59.92 69.43
N VAL A 321 22.96 -60.52 68.45
CA VAL A 321 23.59 -61.85 68.61
C VAL A 321 24.71 -61.78 69.64
N GLY A 322 25.57 -60.75 69.58
CA GLY A 322 26.66 -60.54 70.53
C GLY A 322 26.16 -60.31 71.95
N ALA A 323 25.13 -59.48 72.14
CA ALA A 323 24.52 -59.25 73.44
C ALA A 323 23.90 -60.54 74.02
N THR A 324 23.23 -61.34 73.18
CA THR A 324 22.68 -62.64 73.58
C THR A 324 23.78 -63.63 73.98
N ALA A 325 24.86 -63.73 73.19
CA ALA A 325 25.99 -64.60 73.49
C ALA A 325 26.70 -64.19 74.79
N LEU A 326 26.95 -62.89 75.00
CA LEU A 326 27.51 -62.35 76.24
C LEU A 326 26.60 -62.60 77.44
N ALA A 327 25.28 -62.47 77.28
CA ALA A 327 24.32 -62.78 78.33
C ALA A 327 24.40 -64.25 78.74
N LEU A 328 24.46 -65.18 77.78
CA LEU A 328 24.62 -66.63 78.02
C LEU A 328 25.94 -66.94 78.73
N LEU A 329 27.05 -66.34 78.29
CA LEU A 329 28.37 -66.53 78.92
C LEU A 329 28.44 -65.94 80.33
N SER A 330 27.82 -64.78 80.57
CA SER A 330 27.78 -64.14 81.90
C SER A 330 26.95 -64.94 82.92
N GLY A 331 25.95 -65.69 82.46
CA GLY A 331 25.11 -66.55 83.30
C GLY A 331 25.86 -67.72 83.95
N ASN A 332 26.95 -68.19 83.32
CA ASN A 332 27.71 -69.36 83.77
C ASN A 332 28.86 -69.06 84.74
N ARG A 333 29.08 -67.80 85.18
CA ARG A 333 30.11 -67.38 86.18
C ARG A 333 31.54 -67.93 85.94
N ILE A 334 31.89 -68.38 84.74
CA ILE A 334 33.23 -68.86 84.41
C ILE A 334 33.71 -68.06 83.20
N GLY A 335 34.58 -67.08 83.43
CA GLY A 335 35.20 -66.26 82.41
C GLY A 335 35.30 -64.78 82.77
N PRO A 336 36.10 -63.99 82.02
CA PRO A 336 36.44 -62.60 82.33
C PRO A 336 35.27 -61.60 82.26
N PHE A 337 34.05 -62.07 81.96
CA PHE A 337 32.85 -61.24 81.74
C PHE A 337 31.85 -61.27 82.91
N SER A 338 32.20 -61.88 84.05
CA SER A 338 31.32 -61.97 85.24
C SER A 338 30.99 -60.63 85.89
N GLY A 339 31.66 -59.55 85.49
CA GLY A 339 31.47 -58.18 86.01
C GLY A 339 30.49 -57.32 85.22
N ILE A 340 29.97 -57.76 84.06
CA ILE A 340 29.04 -56.95 83.27
C ILE A 340 27.63 -57.08 83.88
N PRO A 341 27.03 -55.98 84.38
CA PRO A 341 25.68 -56.01 84.88
C PRO A 341 24.70 -56.40 83.76
N SER A 342 23.86 -57.40 83.99
CA SER A 342 22.92 -57.89 82.96
C SER A 342 21.97 -56.81 82.44
N TRP A 343 21.67 -55.78 83.23
CA TRP A 343 20.83 -54.67 82.81
C TRP A 343 21.47 -53.84 81.68
N LEU A 344 22.80 -53.73 81.61
CA LEU A 344 23.50 -53.06 80.50
C LEU A 344 23.39 -53.86 79.20
N LEU A 345 23.45 -55.19 79.27
CA LEU A 345 23.25 -56.05 78.11
C LEU A 345 21.80 -55.98 77.59
N ILE A 346 20.82 -55.83 78.48
CA ILE A 346 19.41 -55.60 78.11
C ILE A 346 19.25 -54.26 77.42
N ILE A 347 19.84 -53.18 77.96
CA ILE A 347 19.80 -51.86 77.30
C ILE A 347 20.44 -51.92 75.92
N LEU A 348 21.60 -52.56 75.79
CA LEU A 348 22.27 -52.73 74.50
C LEU A 348 21.40 -53.52 73.51
N PHE A 349 20.81 -54.63 73.95
CA PHE A 349 19.92 -55.44 73.13
C PHE A 349 18.70 -54.65 72.66
N VAL A 350 18.03 -53.94 73.59
CA VAL A 350 16.86 -53.09 73.27
C VAL A 350 17.25 -51.94 72.32
N ALA A 351 18.44 -51.35 72.50
CA ALA A 351 18.95 -50.34 71.58
C ALA A 351 19.21 -50.92 70.18
N CYS A 352 19.82 -52.11 70.08
CA CYS A 352 20.03 -52.81 68.81
C CYS A 352 18.70 -53.17 68.14
N VAL A 353 17.69 -53.62 68.89
CA VAL A 353 16.34 -53.89 68.40
C VAL A 353 15.68 -52.60 67.89
N GLY A 354 15.84 -51.49 68.61
CA GLY A 354 15.35 -50.18 68.17
C GLY A 354 15.95 -49.74 66.84
N VAL A 355 17.27 -49.88 66.69
CA VAL A 355 17.99 -49.58 65.44
C VAL A 355 17.58 -50.53 64.32
N TYR A 356 17.47 -51.84 64.60
CA TYR A 356 17.00 -52.85 63.66
C TYR A 356 15.62 -52.49 63.11
N ASN A 357 14.67 -52.15 64.00
CA ASN A 357 13.32 -51.77 63.63
C ASN A 357 13.25 -50.46 62.85
N TYR A 358 14.08 -49.47 63.22
CA TYR A 358 14.18 -48.21 62.48
C TYR A 358 14.68 -48.46 61.04
N CYS A 359 15.72 -49.28 60.88
CA CYS A 359 16.29 -49.61 59.56
C CYS A 359 15.35 -50.50 58.73
N ALA A 360 14.72 -51.51 59.35
CA ALA A 360 13.74 -52.38 58.69
C ALA A 360 12.54 -51.58 58.21
N PHE A 361 12.03 -50.66 59.05
CA PHE A 361 10.96 -49.76 58.64
C PHE A 361 11.34 -48.90 57.44
N TYR A 362 12.56 -48.38 57.39
CA TYR A 362 13.01 -47.53 56.28
C TYR A 362 13.18 -48.30 54.96
N ARG A 363 13.47 -49.60 55.04
CA ARG A 363 13.80 -50.44 53.89
C ARG A 363 12.58 -51.12 53.27
N TYR A 364 11.54 -51.34 54.06
CA TYR A 364 10.28 -51.96 53.65
C TYR A 364 9.11 -50.98 53.79
N ILE A 365 9.30 -49.73 53.33
CA ILE A 365 8.19 -48.80 53.16
C ILE A 365 7.37 -49.30 51.95
N ASP A 366 6.60 -50.35 52.20
CA ASP A 366 5.33 -50.59 51.56
C ASP A 366 4.39 -51.22 52.59
N GLU A 367 3.11 -50.92 52.43
CA GLU A 367 2.01 -51.11 53.39
C GLU A 367 1.98 -52.48 54.08
N GLU A 368 2.52 -52.61 55.31
CA GLU A 368 1.86 -53.42 56.35
C GLU A 368 2.55 -53.26 57.72
N ASN A 369 1.80 -52.68 58.66
CA ASN A 369 2.15 -52.46 60.07
C ASN A 369 2.42 -53.76 60.88
N TRP A 370 2.56 -54.91 60.24
CA TRP A 370 2.68 -56.22 60.86
C TRP A 370 4.06 -56.52 61.45
N CYS A 371 5.15 -56.15 60.77
CA CYS A 371 6.49 -56.41 61.30
C CYS A 371 6.76 -55.61 62.59
N ARG A 372 6.25 -54.37 62.70
CA ARG A 372 6.35 -53.54 63.90
C ARG A 372 5.57 -54.12 65.08
N PHE A 373 4.38 -54.64 64.83
CA PHE A 373 3.56 -55.28 65.85
C PHE A 373 4.21 -56.57 66.36
N ILE A 374 4.66 -57.44 65.46
CA ILE A 374 5.31 -58.72 65.82
C ILE A 374 6.60 -58.48 66.61
N TRP A 375 7.40 -57.48 66.25
CA TRP A 375 8.65 -57.19 66.96
C TRP A 375 8.44 -56.57 68.35
N LEU A 376 7.45 -55.71 68.52
CA LEU A 376 7.11 -55.14 69.83
C LEU A 376 6.62 -56.23 70.79
N VAL A 377 5.84 -57.19 70.27
CA VAL A 377 5.40 -58.39 70.99
C VAL A 377 6.58 -59.30 71.34
N LEU A 378 7.49 -59.60 70.40
CA LEU A 378 8.65 -60.44 70.67
C LEU A 378 9.63 -59.81 71.67
N SER A 379 9.82 -58.50 71.61
CA SER A 379 10.66 -57.75 72.58
C SER A 379 10.04 -57.81 73.98
N ALA A 380 8.72 -57.63 74.09
CA ALA A 380 8.00 -57.75 75.35
C ALA A 380 8.06 -59.19 75.92
N VAL A 381 7.92 -60.20 75.06
CA VAL A 381 8.02 -61.62 75.44
C VAL A 381 9.44 -61.97 75.91
N PHE A 382 10.48 -61.47 75.26
CA PHE A 382 11.87 -61.71 75.66
C PHE A 382 12.20 -61.06 77.02
N ILE A 383 11.75 -59.83 77.25
CA ILE A 383 11.88 -59.15 78.56
C ILE A 383 11.14 -59.93 79.65
N PHE A 384 9.93 -60.44 79.34
CA PHE A 384 9.17 -61.29 80.24
C PHE A 384 9.89 -62.61 80.56
N PHE A 385 10.50 -63.24 79.56
CA PHE A 385 11.23 -64.50 79.71
C PHE A 385 12.47 -64.35 80.61
N ILE A 386 13.22 -63.26 80.48
CA ILE A 386 14.37 -62.96 81.34
C ILE A 386 13.94 -62.63 82.78
N ALA A 387 12.83 -61.90 82.95
CA ALA A 387 12.28 -61.60 84.27
C ALA A 387 11.77 -62.88 84.97
N ALA A 388 11.14 -63.79 84.23
CA ALA A 388 10.66 -65.06 84.75
C ALA A 388 11.80 -65.99 85.19
N PHE A 389 12.94 -66.00 84.46
CA PHE A 389 14.10 -66.86 84.79
C PHE A 389 14.86 -66.42 86.05
N ARG A 390 14.65 -65.20 86.55
CA ARG A 390 15.31 -64.68 87.76
C ARG A 390 14.43 -64.61 89.01
N GLY A 391 13.21 -65.15 88.96
CA GLY A 391 12.40 -65.41 90.14
C GLY A 391 11.94 -64.18 90.94
N THR A 392 12.00 -62.97 90.39
CA THR A 392 11.49 -61.77 91.04
C THR A 392 10.11 -61.41 90.52
N TRP A 393 9.07 -61.98 91.13
CA TRP A 393 7.66 -61.76 90.77
C TRP A 393 7.20 -60.29 90.89
N ALA A 394 7.89 -59.48 91.70
CA ALA A 394 7.57 -58.06 91.88
C ALA A 394 7.85 -57.21 90.62
N THR A 395 8.84 -57.58 89.79
CA THR A 395 9.17 -56.81 88.58
C THR A 395 8.23 -57.12 87.42
N ALA A 396 7.69 -58.34 87.33
CA ALA A 396 6.81 -58.78 86.24
C ALA A 396 5.50 -57.98 86.16
N GLY A 397 4.96 -57.53 87.30
CA GLY A 397 3.75 -56.69 87.34
C GLY A 397 3.98 -55.29 86.78
N ILE A 398 5.13 -54.68 87.06
CA ILE A 398 5.49 -53.35 86.55
C ILE A 398 5.77 -53.39 85.06
N THR A 399 6.46 -54.43 84.55
CA THR A 399 6.69 -54.61 83.11
C THR A 399 5.40 -54.90 82.36
N ALA A 400 4.50 -55.74 82.89
CA ALA A 400 3.20 -55.99 82.28
C ALA A 400 2.36 -54.69 82.19
N GLY A 401 2.39 -53.85 83.23
CA GLY A 401 1.76 -52.54 83.24
C GLY A 401 2.33 -51.57 82.18
N LEU A 402 3.65 -51.52 82.03
CA LEU A 402 4.31 -50.67 81.03
C LEU A 402 4.08 -51.17 79.60
N ILE A 403 3.99 -52.48 79.39
CA ILE A 403 3.63 -53.08 78.09
C ILE A 403 2.19 -52.74 77.72
N ALA A 404 1.25 -52.89 78.67
CA ALA A 404 -0.15 -52.50 78.45
C ALA A 404 -0.27 -50.99 78.15
N LEU A 405 0.50 -50.15 78.85
CA LEU A 405 0.53 -48.70 78.62
C LEU A 405 1.10 -48.34 77.24
N ALA A 406 2.19 -48.99 76.81
CA ALA A 406 2.79 -48.78 75.49
C ALA A 406 1.85 -49.22 74.36
N ILE A 407 1.15 -50.34 74.52
CA ILE A 407 0.11 -50.80 73.58
C ILE A 407 -1.03 -49.79 73.52
N PHE A 408 -1.48 -49.27 74.66
CA PHE A 408 -2.57 -48.29 74.74
C PHE A 408 -2.20 -46.93 74.11
N VAL A 409 -1.00 -46.41 74.39
CA VAL A 409 -0.51 -45.15 73.81
C VAL A 409 -0.34 -45.29 72.29
N SER A 410 0.17 -46.43 71.82
CA SER A 410 0.31 -46.70 70.38
C SER A 410 -1.04 -46.83 69.67
N TRP A 411 -2.06 -47.38 70.33
CA TRP A 411 -3.44 -47.41 69.82
C TRP A 411 -4.04 -45.99 69.70
N LEU A 412 -3.80 -45.12 70.69
CA LEU A 412 -4.25 -43.73 70.69
C LEU A 412 -3.62 -42.90 69.55
N ILE A 413 -2.33 -43.07 69.29
CA ILE A 413 -1.62 -42.38 68.20
C ILE A 413 -2.13 -42.84 66.83
N SER A 414 -2.36 -44.14 66.66
CA SER A 414 -2.95 -44.72 65.44
C SER A 414 -4.36 -44.19 65.15
N LYS A 415 -5.17 -43.96 66.18
CA LYS A 415 -6.53 -43.39 66.03
C LYS A 415 -6.49 -41.92 65.60
N LYS A 416 -5.51 -41.14 66.08
CA LYS A 416 -5.38 -39.70 65.76
C LYS A 416 -4.92 -39.43 64.32
N MET A 417 -4.09 -40.30 63.73
CA MET A 417 -3.64 -40.16 62.34
C MET A 417 -4.70 -40.56 61.30
N ARG A 418 -5.74 -41.29 61.71
CA ARG A 418 -6.87 -41.66 60.81
C ARG A 418 -7.87 -40.51 60.59
N VAL A 419 -7.77 -39.40 61.33
CA VAL A 419 -8.66 -38.23 61.23
C VAL A 419 -8.07 -37.12 60.34
N VAL A 420 -6.85 -37.28 59.82
CA VAL A 420 -6.15 -36.28 58.97
C VAL A 420 -5.91 -36.82 57.55
N LYS A 421 -6.84 -37.62 57.03
CA LYS A 421 -6.90 -37.94 55.59
C LYS A 421 -8.17 -37.37 55.00
#